data_AF-A0A368T3Z6-F1
#
_entry.id   AF-A0A368T3Z6-F1
#
_cell.length_a   1.000
_cell.length_b   1.000
_cell.length_c   1.000
_cell.angle_alpha   90.00
_cell.angle_beta   90.00
_cell.angle_gamma   90.00
#
_symmetry.space_group_name_H-M   'P 1'
#
loop_
_entity.id
_entity.type
_entity.pdbx_description
1 polymer ?
#
loop_
_entity_poly.entity_id
_entity_poly.type
_entity_poly.pdbx_seq_one_letter_code
_entity_poly.pdbx_strand_id
1 'polypeptide(L)'
;MSCLIVQSDKTLLLEVDHELADDCRRAIAPFAELERAPEHVHTYRVTPLALWNARAAGHDAEQVVDALLAYSRYPVPHALLVDVAETMGRFGRLRLLSHPAHGLVLQALDQAVLEEVVRSRKVRPMLGERVEPDTVAVHPSERGNLKQALLKLGWPAEDLAGYVDGEAHPIDLVESDWKLRDYQREAADGFHAGGSGVVVLPCGAGKTIVGAAAMARTRATTLILVTNTVSVHQWRSELLRRTSLTEDEIGEYSGTRKEIRPVTIATYQVMAARRKGAYAHLELFDARDWGLIIYDEVHLLPAPIFRMTADLQARRRLGLTATLVREDGREGDVFSLIGPKRYDAPWKEMENQGWIAPADCVEVRVTLTDAERLAYATAEPEDRYRFCSSTPAKTAVVRELVRRHDGEQILVIGSYIDQLDELGAALDAPVLKGETRVKERERLFDAFRSGELRTLVVSKVANFSIDLPEAGVAVQVSGSFGSRQEEAQRLGRVLRPKSDGRSARFYAVVARDTLDQEYAAHRQRFLAEQGYGYRIVDAGDVLAGDEL
;
A
#
# COMPACT_ATOMS: atom_id res chain seq x y z
N MET A 1 2.28 32.24 -15.53
CA MET A 1 0.94 31.62 -15.41
C MET A 1 1.04 30.54 -14.34
N SER A 2 -0.06 30.19 -13.69
CA SER A 2 -0.09 29.21 -12.61
C SER A 2 -0.69 27.87 -13.08
N CYS A 3 -0.38 26.80 -12.33
CA CYS A 3 -0.46 25.41 -12.77
C CYS A 3 -1.61 24.60 -12.16
N LEU A 4 -2.35 25.17 -11.21
CA LEU A 4 -3.44 24.49 -10.49
C LEU A 4 -4.81 25.08 -10.85
N ILE A 5 -5.83 24.25 -10.96
CA ILE A 5 -7.23 24.68 -11.00
C ILE A 5 -7.90 24.16 -9.74
N VAL A 6 -8.42 25.08 -8.93
CA VAL A 6 -9.10 24.75 -7.67
C VAL A 6 -10.60 24.83 -7.87
N GLN A 7 -11.30 23.70 -7.69
CA GLN A 7 -12.75 23.59 -7.87
C GLN A 7 -13.49 23.70 -6.52
N SER A 8 -14.75 24.15 -6.57
CA SER A 8 -15.59 24.32 -5.38
C SER A 8 -15.95 23.00 -4.68
N ASP A 9 -15.84 21.87 -5.39
CA ASP A 9 -16.10 20.52 -4.87
C ASP A 9 -14.84 19.88 -4.23
N LYS A 10 -13.83 20.69 -3.90
CA LYS A 10 -12.57 20.28 -3.26
C LYS A 10 -11.62 19.50 -4.19
N THR A 11 -11.88 19.49 -5.50
CA THR A 11 -10.99 18.92 -6.51
C THR A 11 -9.90 19.93 -6.90
N LEU A 12 -8.65 19.47 -6.98
CA LEU A 12 -7.52 20.24 -7.50
C LEU A 12 -6.99 19.56 -8.78
N LEU A 13 -6.90 20.30 -9.88
CA LEU A 13 -6.36 19.81 -11.14
C LEU A 13 -5.01 20.47 -11.40
N LEU A 14 -3.94 19.68 -11.34
CA LEU A 14 -2.56 20.14 -11.52
C LEU A 14 -2.07 19.77 -12.91
N GLU A 15 -1.72 20.77 -13.72
CA GLU A 15 -1.05 20.56 -15.00
C GLU A 15 0.39 20.11 -14.79
N VAL A 16 0.74 18.92 -15.28
CA VAL A 16 2.02 18.24 -15.00
C VAL A 16 3.18 18.86 -15.77
N ASP A 17 2.92 19.30 -17.01
CA ASP A 17 3.95 19.82 -17.92
C ASP A 17 4.32 21.29 -17.63
N HIS A 18 3.73 21.90 -16.59
CA HIS A 18 4.01 23.27 -16.22
C HIS A 18 5.29 23.38 -15.38
N GLU A 19 6.09 24.44 -15.59
CA GLU A 19 7.36 24.69 -14.88
C GLU A 19 7.25 24.75 -13.34
N LEU A 20 6.05 24.96 -12.80
CA LEU A 20 5.77 25.07 -11.37
C LEU A 20 5.07 23.82 -10.82
N ALA A 21 4.91 22.77 -11.64
CA ALA A 21 4.13 21.60 -11.29
C ALA A 21 4.71 20.86 -10.08
N ASP A 22 6.04 20.70 -10.03
CA ASP A 22 6.69 20.01 -8.93
C ASP A 22 6.65 20.80 -7.62
N ASP A 23 6.81 22.13 -7.68
CA ASP A 23 6.65 23.02 -6.52
C ASP A 23 5.22 23.00 -6.00
N CYS A 24 4.23 23.10 -6.91
CA CYS A 24 2.83 22.99 -6.54
C CYS A 24 2.51 21.63 -5.95
N ARG A 25 3.04 20.54 -6.51
CA ARG A 25 2.85 19.18 -6.00
C ARG A 25 3.36 19.07 -4.56
N ARG A 26 4.56 19.57 -4.28
CA ARG A 26 5.12 19.62 -2.92
C ARG A 26 4.26 20.47 -1.98
N ALA A 27 3.74 21.60 -2.46
CA ALA A 27 2.92 22.50 -1.66
C ALA A 27 1.56 21.88 -1.27
N ILE A 28 0.91 21.11 -2.15
CA ILE A 28 -0.41 20.52 -1.89
C ILE A 28 -0.35 19.12 -1.26
N ALA A 29 0.76 18.39 -1.39
CA ALA A 29 0.93 17.02 -0.87
C ALA A 29 0.60 16.82 0.62
N PRO A 30 0.83 17.79 1.53
CA PRO A 30 0.46 17.63 2.93
C PRO A 30 -1.05 17.53 3.19
N PHE A 31 -1.87 18.19 2.36
CA PHE A 31 -3.30 18.42 2.65
C PHE A 31 -4.25 17.94 1.54
N ALA A 32 -3.71 17.46 0.42
CA ALA A 32 -4.47 16.92 -0.69
C ALA A 32 -4.01 15.49 -1.01
N GLU A 33 -4.97 14.62 -1.29
CA GLU A 33 -4.74 13.23 -1.66
C GLU A 33 -4.77 13.08 -3.18
N LEU A 34 -3.80 12.36 -3.75
CA LEU A 34 -3.79 12.07 -5.18
C LEU A 34 -4.93 11.12 -5.50
N GLU A 35 -5.91 11.59 -6.27
CA GLU A 35 -7.04 10.77 -6.75
C GLU A 35 -6.67 10.07 -8.06
N ARG A 36 -6.06 10.80 -9.00
CA ARG A 36 -5.67 10.31 -10.35
C ARG A 36 -4.41 11.02 -10.84
N ALA A 37 -3.50 10.29 -11.49
CA ALA A 37 -2.29 10.85 -12.10
C ALA A 37 -2.15 10.50 -13.60
N PRO A 38 -3.11 10.89 -14.46
CA PRO A 38 -2.96 10.72 -15.90
C PRO A 38 -1.87 11.65 -16.46
N GLU A 39 -1.45 11.39 -17.70
CA GLU A 39 -0.25 11.95 -18.33
C GLU A 39 -0.08 13.47 -18.17
N HIS A 40 -1.13 14.26 -18.43
CA HIS A 40 -1.04 15.73 -18.48
C HIS A 40 -1.61 16.46 -17.26
N VAL A 41 -2.60 15.88 -16.56
CA VAL A 41 -3.31 16.57 -15.48
C VAL A 41 -3.55 15.66 -14.30
N HIS A 42 -2.83 15.87 -13.21
CA HIS A 42 -3.07 15.14 -11.98
C HIS A 42 -4.30 15.72 -11.25
N THR A 43 -5.17 14.84 -10.76
CA THR A 43 -6.33 15.19 -9.94
C THR A 43 -6.04 14.85 -8.49
N TYR A 44 -6.15 15.85 -7.62
CA TYR A 44 -6.08 15.71 -6.18
C TYR A 44 -7.42 16.07 -5.54
N ARG A 45 -7.68 15.50 -4.36
CA ARG A 45 -8.85 15.79 -3.55
C ARG A 45 -8.44 16.33 -2.19
N VAL A 46 -9.03 17.44 -1.78
CA VAL A 46 -8.93 17.92 -0.40
C VAL A 46 -10.02 17.26 0.43
N THR A 47 -9.63 16.38 1.34
CA THR A 47 -10.54 15.68 2.26
C THR A 47 -10.39 16.23 3.68
N PRO A 48 -11.43 16.14 4.54
CA PRO A 48 -11.29 16.51 5.95
C PRO A 48 -10.15 15.75 6.65
N LEU A 49 -9.96 14.48 6.28
CA LEU A 49 -8.90 13.65 6.82
C LEU A 49 -7.50 14.17 6.40
N ALA A 50 -7.31 14.53 5.14
CA ALA A 50 -6.06 15.11 4.65
C ALA A 50 -5.75 16.46 5.33
N LEU A 51 -6.76 17.30 5.55
CA LEU A 51 -6.62 18.56 6.28
C LEU A 51 -6.22 18.35 7.75
N TRP A 52 -6.83 17.38 8.43
CA TRP A 52 -6.46 17.03 9.81
C TRP A 52 -5.09 16.37 9.89
N ASN A 53 -4.70 15.58 8.89
CA ASN A 53 -3.34 15.05 8.74
C ASN A 53 -2.32 16.18 8.61
N ALA A 54 -2.56 17.14 7.72
CA ALA A 54 -1.71 18.31 7.55
C ALA A 54 -1.55 19.06 8.86
N ARG A 55 -2.66 19.27 9.59
CA ARG A 55 -2.64 19.94 10.89
C ARG A 55 -1.83 19.18 11.94
N ALA A 56 -1.99 17.86 12.01
CA ALA A 56 -1.22 16.99 12.90
C ALA A 56 0.28 16.93 12.55
N ALA A 57 0.63 17.20 11.29
CA ALA A 57 2.00 17.29 10.81
C ALA A 57 2.63 18.70 11.00
N GLY A 58 1.87 19.66 11.55
CA GLY A 58 2.35 21.00 11.87
C GLY A 58 1.96 22.09 10.87
N HIS A 59 1.21 21.76 9.82
CA HIS A 59 0.70 22.77 8.89
C HIS A 59 -0.50 23.52 9.49
N ASP A 60 -0.62 24.81 9.27
CA ASP A 60 -1.80 25.59 9.64
C ASP A 60 -2.70 25.89 8.44
N ALA A 61 -3.89 26.45 8.72
CA ALA A 61 -4.85 26.76 7.66
C ALA A 61 -4.35 27.89 6.74
N GLU A 62 -3.53 28.82 7.25
CA GLU A 62 -2.99 29.92 6.47
C GLU A 62 -2.04 29.39 5.39
N GLN A 63 -1.12 28.50 5.75
CA GLN A 63 -0.23 27.84 4.80
C GLN A 63 -0.98 27.06 3.71
N VAL A 64 -2.06 26.37 4.06
CA VAL A 64 -2.90 25.64 3.08
C VAL A 64 -3.60 26.62 2.13
N VAL A 65 -4.19 27.68 2.68
CA VAL A 65 -4.86 28.72 1.90
C VAL A 65 -3.87 29.43 0.96
N ASP A 66 -2.69 29.79 1.46
CA ASP A 66 -1.62 30.41 0.70
C ASP A 66 -1.14 29.53 -0.45
N ALA A 67 -0.97 28.22 -0.21
CA ALA A 67 -0.63 27.28 -1.26
C ALA A 67 -1.70 27.23 -2.37
N LEU A 68 -2.98 27.18 -2.00
CA LEU A 68 -4.08 27.19 -2.97
C LEU A 68 -4.11 28.50 -3.77
N LEU A 69 -3.94 29.65 -3.11
CA LEU A 69 -3.95 30.96 -3.76
C LEU A 69 -2.74 31.18 -4.67
N ALA A 70 -1.55 30.76 -4.24
CA ALA A 70 -0.30 30.96 -4.96
C ALA A 70 -0.26 30.18 -6.30
N TYR A 71 -0.76 28.95 -6.30
CA TYR A 71 -0.68 28.07 -7.47
C TYR A 71 -1.96 28.02 -8.31
N SER A 72 -3.08 28.60 -7.86
CA SER A 72 -4.33 28.57 -8.64
C SER A 72 -4.28 29.52 -9.84
N ARG A 73 -4.77 29.04 -10.99
CA ARG A 73 -4.97 29.80 -12.23
C ARG A 73 -6.19 30.72 -12.16
N TYR A 74 -7.22 30.25 -11.48
CA TYR A 74 -8.47 30.99 -11.31
C TYR A 74 -8.63 31.40 -9.85
N PRO A 75 -9.44 32.44 -9.55
CA PRO A 75 -9.77 32.78 -8.18
C PRO A 75 -10.28 31.56 -7.42
N VAL A 76 -9.67 31.25 -6.27
CA VAL A 76 -10.09 30.13 -5.43
C VAL A 76 -11.47 30.44 -4.85
N PRO A 77 -12.45 29.51 -4.90
CA PRO A 77 -13.77 29.74 -4.34
C PRO A 77 -13.68 30.09 -2.85
N HIS A 78 -14.23 31.24 -2.45
CA HIS A 78 -14.14 31.70 -1.05
C HIS A 78 -14.74 30.70 -0.05
N ALA A 79 -15.85 30.05 -0.42
CA ALA A 79 -16.47 29.00 0.40
C ALA A 79 -15.52 27.83 0.71
N LEU A 80 -14.62 27.48 -0.21
CA LEU A 80 -13.61 26.45 0.01
C LEU A 80 -12.57 26.90 1.04
N LEU A 81 -12.10 28.15 0.96
CA LEU A 81 -11.11 28.69 1.89
C LEU A 81 -11.66 28.72 3.33
N VAL A 82 -12.93 29.13 3.49
CA VAL A 82 -13.63 29.11 4.78
C VAL A 82 -13.76 27.68 5.31
N ASP A 83 -14.20 26.74 4.48
CA ASP A 83 -14.36 25.34 4.87
C ASP A 83 -13.02 24.68 5.26
N VAL A 84 -11.92 24.99 4.57
CA VAL A 84 -10.56 24.54 4.93
C VAL A 84 -10.18 25.02 6.33
N ALA A 85 -10.32 26.33 6.58
CA ALA A 85 -9.99 26.92 7.87
C ALA A 85 -10.85 26.37 9.02
N GLU A 86 -12.16 26.26 8.81
CA GLU A 86 -13.09 25.68 9.78
C GLU A 86 -12.77 24.21 10.06
N THR A 87 -12.49 23.41 9.03
CA THR A 87 -12.20 21.99 9.17
C THR A 87 -10.90 21.77 9.93
N MET A 88 -9.81 22.43 9.53
CA MET A 88 -8.52 22.33 10.23
C MET A 88 -8.61 22.82 11.67
N GLY A 89 -9.40 23.87 11.93
CA GLY A 89 -9.64 24.42 13.26
C GLY A 89 -10.40 23.49 14.22
N ARG A 90 -10.91 22.33 13.76
CA ARG A 90 -11.50 21.30 14.64
C ARG A 90 -10.44 20.39 15.27
N PHE A 91 -9.29 20.22 14.63
CA PHE A 91 -8.21 19.38 15.14
C PHE A 91 -7.54 20.04 16.36
N GLY A 92 -7.32 19.25 17.41
CA GLY A 92 -6.66 19.73 18.63
C GLY A 92 -7.54 20.57 19.57
N ARG A 93 -8.83 20.79 19.24
CA ARG A 93 -9.80 21.29 20.23
C ARG A 93 -10.03 20.31 21.37
N LEU A 94 -9.81 19.02 21.09
CA LEU A 94 -9.75 17.95 22.06
C LEU A 94 -8.33 17.42 22.11
N ARG A 95 -7.80 17.21 23.32
CA ARG A 95 -6.44 16.74 23.56
C ARG A 95 -6.48 15.55 24.50
N LEU A 96 -5.83 14.46 24.10
CA LEU A 96 -5.55 13.35 24.99
C LEU A 96 -4.23 13.61 25.71
N LEU A 97 -4.25 13.57 27.03
CA LEU A 97 -3.11 13.91 27.89
C LEU A 97 -2.89 12.81 28.94
N SER A 98 -1.64 12.69 29.38
CA SER A 98 -1.29 11.91 30.57
C SER A 98 -1.34 12.81 31.80
N HIS A 99 -2.36 12.62 32.63
CA HIS A 99 -2.58 13.35 33.86
C HIS A 99 -1.91 12.63 35.04
N PRO A 100 -1.10 13.31 35.88
CA PRO A 100 -0.36 12.69 36.97
C PRO A 100 -1.20 11.89 37.97
N ALA A 101 -2.43 12.37 38.26
CA ALA A 101 -3.32 11.73 39.25
C ALA A 101 -4.42 10.85 38.63
N HIS A 102 -4.75 11.04 37.36
CA HIS A 102 -5.95 10.44 36.74
C HIS A 102 -5.62 9.57 35.52
N GLY A 103 -4.34 9.41 35.17
CA GLY A 103 -3.92 8.64 34.01
C GLY A 103 -4.34 9.34 32.72
N LEU A 104 -4.98 8.62 31.79
CA LEU A 104 -5.38 9.19 30.51
C LEU A 104 -6.62 10.09 30.68
N VAL A 105 -6.54 11.32 30.18
CA VAL A 105 -7.66 12.28 30.20
C VAL A 105 -7.89 12.89 28.82
N LEU A 106 -9.14 13.27 28.55
CA LEU A 106 -9.54 14.09 27.41
C LEU A 106 -9.82 15.50 27.91
N GLN A 107 -8.96 16.44 27.54
CA GLN A 107 -9.11 17.86 27.80
C GLN A 107 -9.66 18.56 26.56
N ALA A 108 -10.56 19.52 26.73
CA ALA A 108 -11.06 20.34 25.64
C ALA A 108 -10.66 21.80 25.81
N LEU A 109 -10.23 22.44 24.71
CA LEU A 109 -10.06 23.89 24.64
C LEU A 109 -11.40 24.63 24.50
N ASP A 110 -12.44 23.90 24.13
CA ASP A 110 -13.80 24.39 23.93
C ASP A 110 -14.78 23.50 24.71
N GLN A 111 -15.34 24.06 25.79
CA GLN A 111 -16.24 23.33 26.68
C GLN A 111 -17.51 22.87 25.95
N ALA A 112 -18.00 23.62 24.96
CA ALA A 112 -19.20 23.23 24.22
C ALA A 112 -18.97 21.96 23.40
N VAL A 113 -17.79 21.84 22.79
CA VAL A 113 -17.37 20.63 22.05
C VAL A 113 -17.29 19.44 23.01
N LEU A 114 -16.77 19.63 24.22
CA LEU A 114 -16.69 18.55 25.20
C LEU A 114 -18.07 18.07 25.63
N GLU A 115 -19.02 18.97 25.87
CA GLU A 115 -20.39 18.61 26.22
C GLU A 115 -21.10 17.84 25.10
N GLU A 116 -20.87 18.22 23.84
CA GLU A 116 -21.36 17.48 22.67
C GLU A 116 -20.80 16.04 22.66
N VAL A 117 -19.49 15.91 22.85
CA VAL A 117 -18.76 14.63 22.83
C VAL A 117 -19.19 13.71 23.98
N VAL A 118 -19.28 14.23 25.21
CA VAL A 118 -19.67 13.45 26.40
C VAL A 118 -21.11 12.92 26.29
N ARG A 119 -21.99 13.65 25.62
CA ARG A 119 -23.39 13.23 25.38
C ARG A 119 -23.53 12.17 24.29
N SER A 120 -22.52 12.01 23.43
CA SER A 120 -22.55 11.01 22.37
C SER A 120 -22.61 9.60 22.96
N ARG A 121 -23.66 8.84 22.60
CA ARG A 121 -23.84 7.44 23.02
C ARG A 121 -22.67 6.54 22.63
N LYS A 122 -21.92 6.91 21.60
CA LYS A 122 -20.75 6.16 21.12
C LYS A 122 -19.49 6.43 21.94
N VAL A 123 -19.34 7.64 22.47
CA VAL A 123 -18.14 8.06 23.21
C VAL A 123 -18.29 7.82 24.70
N ARG A 124 -19.48 8.08 25.27
CA ARG A 124 -19.74 7.97 26.71
C ARG A 124 -19.22 6.69 27.38
N PRO A 125 -19.31 5.48 26.78
CA PRO A 125 -18.78 4.26 27.41
C PRO A 125 -17.24 4.24 27.59
N MET A 126 -16.52 5.10 26.87
CA MET A 126 -15.06 5.19 26.87
C MET A 126 -14.53 6.19 27.90
N LEU A 127 -15.43 7.00 28.48
CA LEU A 127 -15.12 8.08 29.39
C LEU A 127 -15.40 7.64 30.84
N GLY A 128 -14.58 8.13 31.76
CA GLY A 128 -14.74 7.99 33.20
C GLY A 128 -15.37 9.24 33.83
N GLU A 129 -14.99 9.51 35.06
CA GLU A 129 -15.50 10.66 35.82
C GLU A 129 -15.01 11.99 35.24
N ARG A 130 -15.84 13.02 35.46
CA ARG A 130 -15.47 14.41 35.15
C ARG A 130 -14.43 14.87 36.16
N VAL A 131 -13.24 15.23 35.68
CA VAL A 131 -12.13 15.70 36.52
C VAL A 131 -12.23 17.22 36.72
N GLU A 132 -12.43 17.95 35.62
CA GLU A 132 -12.55 19.42 35.60
C GLU A 132 -13.65 19.85 34.61
N PRO A 133 -14.11 21.13 34.63
CA PRO A 133 -15.13 21.63 33.71
C PRO A 133 -14.81 21.50 32.22
N ASP A 134 -13.55 21.28 31.88
CA ASP A 134 -13.01 21.09 30.52
C ASP A 134 -12.29 19.72 30.35
N THR A 135 -12.30 18.86 31.38
CA THR A 135 -11.50 17.63 31.38
C THR A 135 -12.30 16.43 31.90
N VAL A 136 -12.20 15.30 31.22
CA VAL A 136 -12.84 14.04 31.59
C VAL A 136 -11.84 12.89 31.56
N ALA A 137 -11.92 11.97 32.52
CA ALA A 137 -11.09 10.78 32.51
C ALA A 137 -11.43 9.89 31.30
N VAL A 138 -10.44 9.17 30.79
CA VAL A 138 -10.60 8.23 29.68
C VAL A 138 -10.05 6.88 30.11
N HIS A 139 -10.76 5.81 29.82
CA HIS A 139 -10.24 4.47 30.05
C HIS A 139 -9.02 4.22 29.13
N PRO A 140 -7.83 3.87 29.65
CA PRO A 140 -6.62 3.74 28.82
C PRO A 140 -6.75 2.77 27.65
N SER A 141 -7.48 1.65 27.83
CA SER A 141 -7.81 0.66 26.77
C SER A 141 -8.67 1.25 25.64
N GLU A 142 -9.43 2.30 25.92
CA GLU A 142 -10.34 2.93 24.98
C GLU A 142 -9.71 4.08 24.19
N ARG A 143 -8.42 4.42 24.42
CA ARG A 143 -7.72 5.53 23.73
C ARG A 143 -7.93 5.49 22.22
N GLY A 144 -7.80 4.32 21.60
CA GLY A 144 -7.97 4.14 20.16
C GLY A 144 -9.42 4.27 19.71
N ASN A 145 -10.32 3.56 20.37
CA ASN A 145 -11.75 3.58 20.06
C ASN A 145 -12.33 5.00 20.21
N LEU A 146 -11.86 5.74 21.22
CA LEU A 146 -12.21 7.13 21.45
C LEU A 146 -11.75 7.99 20.27
N LYS A 147 -10.49 7.89 19.83
CA LYS A 147 -10.00 8.62 18.65
C LYS A 147 -10.83 8.31 17.40
N GLN A 148 -11.22 7.05 17.18
CA GLN A 148 -12.09 6.69 16.06
C GLN A 148 -13.48 7.33 16.17
N ALA A 149 -14.07 7.29 17.36
CA ALA A 149 -15.40 7.84 17.61
C ALA A 149 -15.39 9.36 17.44
N LEU A 150 -14.36 10.03 17.96
CA LEU A 150 -14.13 11.46 17.83
C LEU A 150 -13.92 11.90 16.37
N LEU A 151 -13.11 11.16 15.61
CA LEU A 151 -12.94 11.39 14.17
C LEU A 151 -14.28 11.30 13.42
N LYS A 152 -15.10 10.29 13.72
CA LYS A 152 -16.43 10.09 13.13
C LYS A 152 -17.44 11.16 13.54
N LEU A 153 -17.25 11.80 14.69
CA LEU A 153 -18.03 12.96 15.13
C LEU A 153 -17.52 14.27 14.51
N GLY A 154 -16.38 14.26 13.83
CA GLY A 154 -15.79 15.46 13.23
C GLY A 154 -14.93 16.30 14.19
N TRP A 155 -14.57 15.73 15.34
CA TRP A 155 -13.75 16.37 16.38
C TRP A 155 -12.49 15.55 16.67
N PRO A 156 -11.56 15.41 15.70
CA PRO A 156 -10.36 14.60 15.91
C PRO A 156 -9.52 15.16 17.07
N ALA A 157 -9.19 14.30 18.03
CA ALA A 157 -8.34 14.65 19.15
C ALA A 157 -6.86 14.62 18.76
N GLU A 158 -6.12 15.62 19.25
CA GLU A 158 -4.67 15.62 19.25
C GLU A 158 -4.17 14.74 20.40
N ASP A 159 -3.24 13.84 20.10
CA ASP A 159 -2.81 12.81 21.05
C ASP A 159 -1.43 13.13 21.62
N LEU A 160 -1.44 13.73 22.82
CA LEU A 160 -0.26 14.25 23.52
C LEU A 160 0.06 13.45 24.80
N ALA A 161 -0.65 12.34 25.04
CA ALA A 161 -0.46 11.51 26.23
C ALA A 161 0.88 10.73 26.24
N GLY A 162 1.72 10.92 25.21
CA GLY A 162 3.00 10.25 25.05
C GLY A 162 2.87 8.78 24.67
N TYR A 163 4.03 8.14 24.58
CA TYR A 163 4.17 6.71 24.33
C TYR A 163 4.87 6.02 25.50
N VAL A 164 4.55 4.75 25.70
CA VAL A 164 5.35 3.83 26.50
C VAL A 164 6.52 3.39 25.63
N ASP A 165 7.75 3.60 26.10
CA ASP A 165 8.96 3.30 25.33
C ASP A 165 9.19 1.78 25.14
N GLY A 166 8.56 0.96 25.98
CA GLY A 166 8.68 -0.50 25.97
C GLY A 166 10.02 -1.02 26.49
N GLU A 167 10.23 -2.32 26.37
CA GLU A 167 11.50 -2.99 26.69
C GLU A 167 12.57 -2.55 25.68
N ALA A 168 13.66 -1.96 26.19
CA ALA A 168 14.80 -1.56 25.36
C ALA A 168 15.50 -2.77 24.74
N HIS A 169 15.87 -2.65 23.47
CA HIS A 169 16.58 -3.69 22.74
C HIS A 169 17.54 -3.05 21.73
N PRO A 170 18.87 -3.21 21.88
CA PRO A 170 19.84 -2.61 20.96
C PRO A 170 19.67 -3.17 19.54
N ILE A 171 19.43 -2.27 18.59
CA ILE A 171 19.36 -2.58 17.17
C ILE A 171 20.05 -1.44 16.45
N ASP A 172 21.05 -1.74 15.63
CA ASP A 172 21.75 -0.77 14.80
C ASP A 172 21.69 -1.17 13.32
N LEU A 173 21.68 -0.19 12.42
CA LEU A 173 21.83 -0.46 10.99
C LEU A 173 23.29 -0.78 10.65
N VAL A 174 23.50 -1.79 9.83
CA VAL A 174 24.83 -2.20 9.35
C VAL A 174 25.00 -1.71 7.91
N GLU A 175 25.53 -0.50 7.74
CA GLU A 175 25.72 0.18 6.44
C GLU A 175 27.12 -0.08 5.82
N SER A 176 27.61 -1.32 5.83
CA SER A 176 28.94 -1.66 5.30
C SER A 176 29.01 -1.52 3.77
N ASP A 177 28.18 -2.29 3.07
CA ASP A 177 28.20 -2.44 1.61
C ASP A 177 27.02 -1.73 0.94
N TRP A 178 26.25 -0.98 1.73
CA TRP A 178 25.08 -0.23 1.30
C TRP A 178 24.85 0.94 2.24
N LYS A 179 24.08 1.93 1.80
CA LYS A 179 23.66 3.05 2.64
C LYS A 179 22.17 3.29 2.51
N LEU A 180 21.56 3.74 3.60
CA LEU A 180 20.18 4.22 3.59
C LEU A 180 20.06 5.42 2.65
N ARG A 181 19.09 5.37 1.73
CA ARG A 181 18.82 6.47 0.79
C ARG A 181 18.24 7.66 1.54
N ASP A 182 18.41 8.87 1.01
CA ASP A 182 17.99 10.11 1.70
C ASP A 182 16.49 10.11 2.02
N TYR A 183 15.63 9.78 1.05
CA TYR A 183 14.18 9.67 1.29
C TYR A 183 13.82 8.61 2.35
N GLN A 184 14.59 7.52 2.45
CA GLN A 184 14.36 6.47 3.45
C GLN A 184 14.76 6.95 4.84
N ARG A 185 15.84 7.74 4.91
CA ARG A 185 16.30 8.41 6.13
C ARG A 185 15.22 9.38 6.61
N GLU A 186 14.79 10.30 5.75
CA GLU A 186 13.72 11.27 6.02
C GLU A 186 12.42 10.59 6.49
N ALA A 187 11.99 9.51 5.83
CA ALA A 187 10.80 8.78 6.23
C ALA A 187 10.93 8.20 7.65
N ALA A 188 12.11 7.65 8.00
CA ALA A 188 12.38 7.10 9.32
C ALA A 188 12.55 8.19 10.39
N ASP A 189 13.15 9.34 10.05
CA ASP A 189 13.23 10.54 10.91
C ASP A 189 11.84 11.08 11.25
N GLY A 190 11.02 11.31 10.22
CA GLY A 190 9.67 11.85 10.37
C GLY A 190 8.78 10.94 11.21
N PHE A 191 8.89 9.62 11.04
CA PHE A 191 8.24 8.66 11.92
C PHE A 191 8.76 8.76 13.37
N HIS A 192 10.07 8.73 13.58
CA HIS A 192 10.66 8.68 14.93
C HIS A 192 10.30 9.92 15.75
N ALA A 193 10.32 11.10 15.13
CA ALA A 193 9.91 12.36 15.76
C ALA A 193 8.43 12.36 16.18
N GLY A 194 7.55 11.77 15.35
CA GLY A 194 6.11 11.69 15.62
C GLY A 194 5.67 10.53 16.52
N GLY A 195 6.45 9.46 16.57
CA GLY A 195 6.23 8.22 17.32
C GLY A 195 5.07 7.33 16.83
N SER A 196 4.16 7.85 16.01
CA SER A 196 3.09 7.09 15.37
C SER A 196 2.72 7.70 14.02
N GLY A 197 2.45 6.85 13.03
CA GLY A 197 1.97 7.28 11.72
C GLY A 197 2.33 6.35 10.57
N VAL A 198 1.92 6.77 9.36
CA VAL A 198 2.05 5.96 8.14
C VAL A 198 3.09 6.56 7.20
N VAL A 199 3.95 5.69 6.67
CA VAL A 199 4.88 5.98 5.58
C VAL A 199 4.35 5.32 4.32
N VAL A 200 4.06 6.14 3.32
CA VAL A 200 3.58 5.71 2.01
C VAL A 200 4.75 5.67 1.05
N LEU A 201 5.13 4.46 0.66
CA LEU A 201 6.23 4.21 -0.26
C LEU A 201 5.83 3.13 -1.27
N PRO A 202 6.05 3.36 -2.56
CA PRO A 202 5.73 2.39 -3.59
C PRO A 202 6.52 1.08 -3.45
N CYS A 203 6.08 0.05 -4.17
CA CYS A 203 6.80 -1.22 -4.23
C CYS A 203 8.23 -1.02 -4.75
N GLY A 204 9.19 -1.78 -4.21
CA GLY A 204 10.60 -1.66 -4.59
C GLY A 204 11.35 -0.47 -3.97
N ALA A 205 10.66 0.52 -3.38
CA ALA A 205 11.30 1.68 -2.73
C ALA A 205 11.95 1.36 -1.36
N GLY A 206 11.89 0.11 -0.90
CA GLY A 206 12.53 -0.32 0.35
C GLY A 206 11.73 -0.02 1.63
N LYS A 207 10.41 -0.29 1.63
CA LYS A 207 9.56 -0.22 2.84
C LYS A 207 10.18 -0.96 4.04
N THR A 208 10.67 -2.18 3.81
CA THR A 208 11.35 -2.99 4.83
C THR A 208 12.60 -2.31 5.39
N ILE A 209 13.37 -1.63 4.54
CA ILE A 209 14.56 -0.87 4.96
C ILE A 209 14.17 0.31 5.86
N VAL A 210 13.08 1.03 5.53
CA VAL A 210 12.56 2.11 6.38
C VAL A 210 12.08 1.55 7.72
N GLY A 211 11.44 0.39 7.74
CA GLY A 211 11.10 -0.32 8.98
C GLY A 211 12.33 -0.65 9.83
N ALA A 212 13.37 -1.21 9.22
CA ALA A 212 14.64 -1.50 9.91
C ALA A 212 15.30 -0.22 10.45
N ALA A 213 15.28 0.87 9.68
CA ALA A 213 15.79 2.17 10.12
C ALA A 213 14.98 2.74 11.30
N ALA A 214 13.65 2.60 11.28
CA ALA A 214 12.80 2.98 12.40
C ALA A 214 13.07 2.15 13.65
N MET A 215 13.32 0.84 13.51
CA MET A 215 13.75 -0.03 14.61
C MET A 215 15.07 0.43 15.21
N ALA A 216 16.07 0.72 14.36
CA ALA A 216 17.38 1.18 14.81
C ALA A 216 17.36 2.54 15.52
N ARG A 217 16.41 3.43 15.17
CA ARG A 217 16.19 4.70 15.89
C ARG A 217 15.48 4.49 17.22
N THR A 218 14.55 3.54 17.27
CA THR A 218 13.72 3.29 18.45
C THR A 218 14.46 2.46 19.50
N ARG A 219 15.34 1.53 19.07
CA ARG A 219 16.13 0.63 19.94
C ARG A 219 15.30 -0.04 21.03
N ALA A 220 14.16 -0.62 20.63
CA ALA A 220 13.24 -1.31 21.52
C ALA A 220 12.75 -2.62 20.90
N THR A 221 12.18 -3.49 21.74
CA THR A 221 11.51 -4.70 21.26
C THR A 221 10.43 -4.35 20.25
N THR A 222 10.35 -5.13 19.17
CA THR A 222 9.53 -4.79 18.01
C THR A 222 8.64 -5.95 17.61
N LEU A 223 7.34 -5.67 17.45
CA LEU A 223 6.37 -6.59 16.84
C LEU A 223 6.09 -6.15 15.40
N ILE A 224 6.36 -7.02 14.44
CA ILE A 224 6.14 -6.76 13.01
C ILE A 224 4.96 -7.61 12.55
N LEU A 225 3.90 -6.98 12.08
CA LEU A 225 2.71 -7.63 11.57
C LEU A 225 2.70 -7.61 10.04
N VAL A 226 2.62 -8.78 9.44
CA VAL A 226 2.69 -8.97 7.97
C VAL A 226 1.50 -9.77 7.45
N THR A 227 1.33 -9.81 6.14
CA THR A 227 0.15 -10.41 5.49
C THR A 227 0.21 -11.94 5.45
N ASN A 228 1.39 -12.52 5.21
CA ASN A 228 1.58 -13.96 5.02
C ASN A 228 2.95 -14.44 5.53
N THR A 229 3.13 -15.75 5.61
CA THR A 229 4.36 -16.39 6.14
C THR A 229 5.61 -16.08 5.31
N VAL A 230 5.47 -15.74 4.03
CA VAL A 230 6.67 -15.44 3.22
C VAL A 230 7.16 -14.03 3.47
N SER A 231 6.26 -13.07 3.68
CA SER A 231 6.64 -11.77 4.21
C SER A 231 7.39 -11.92 5.53
N VAL A 232 7.05 -12.90 6.38
CA VAL A 232 7.84 -13.20 7.60
C VAL A 232 9.29 -13.54 7.25
N HIS A 233 9.50 -14.47 6.32
CA HIS A 233 10.85 -14.86 5.91
C HIS A 233 11.63 -13.74 5.20
N GLN A 234 10.96 -12.93 4.38
CA GLN A 234 11.56 -11.75 3.74
C GLN A 234 12.02 -10.71 4.76
N TRP A 235 11.14 -10.35 5.70
CA TRP A 235 11.49 -9.46 6.80
C TRP A 235 12.65 -10.03 7.64
N ARG A 236 12.61 -11.32 7.99
CA ARG A 236 13.70 -11.97 8.73
C ARG A 236 15.03 -11.87 8.00
N SER A 237 15.06 -12.22 6.72
CA SER A 237 16.28 -12.19 5.90
C SER A 237 16.84 -10.77 5.78
N GLU A 238 15.97 -9.78 5.52
CA GLU A 238 16.40 -8.39 5.37
C GLU A 238 16.91 -7.82 6.71
N LEU A 239 16.25 -8.12 7.83
CA LEU A 239 16.71 -7.68 9.15
C LEU A 239 18.09 -8.25 9.49
N LEU A 240 18.32 -9.55 9.27
CA LEU A 240 19.62 -10.18 9.49
C LEU A 240 20.73 -9.58 8.61
N ARG A 241 20.38 -9.17 7.39
CA ARG A 241 21.33 -8.60 6.44
C ARG A 241 21.66 -7.13 6.73
N ARG A 242 20.69 -6.37 7.22
CA ARG A 242 20.74 -4.89 7.27
C ARG A 242 20.91 -4.32 8.67
N THR A 243 20.78 -5.16 9.70
CA THR A 243 20.87 -4.73 11.11
C THR A 243 21.88 -5.55 11.89
N SER A 244 22.15 -5.14 13.13
CA SER A 244 23.00 -5.86 14.08
C SER A 244 22.34 -7.09 14.70
N LEU A 245 21.09 -7.42 14.35
CA LEU A 245 20.33 -8.52 14.93
C LEU A 245 20.90 -9.88 14.54
N THR A 246 20.83 -10.83 15.48
CA THR A 246 21.17 -12.23 15.27
C THR A 246 19.92 -13.10 15.07
N GLU A 247 20.09 -14.34 14.58
CA GLU A 247 18.97 -15.26 14.35
C GLU A 247 18.16 -15.56 15.61
N ASP A 248 18.81 -15.57 16.77
CA ASP A 248 18.18 -15.83 18.07
C ASP A 248 17.35 -14.65 18.58
N GLU A 249 17.53 -13.46 18.05
CA GLU A 249 16.77 -12.28 18.46
C GLU A 249 15.46 -12.13 17.69
N ILE A 250 15.31 -12.88 16.58
CA ILE A 250 14.16 -12.82 15.68
C ILE A 250 13.27 -14.06 15.82
N GLY A 251 12.04 -13.86 16.28
CA GLY A 251 10.99 -14.86 16.42
C GLY A 251 9.99 -14.84 15.27
N GLU A 252 9.39 -16.00 14.97
CA GLU A 252 8.29 -16.13 14.03
C GLU A 252 7.02 -16.58 14.76
N TYR A 253 5.94 -15.83 14.58
CA TYR A 253 4.62 -16.14 15.10
C TYR A 253 3.60 -16.31 13.96
N SER A 254 3.58 -17.52 13.40
CA SER A 254 2.74 -17.94 12.28
C SER A 254 1.84 -19.13 12.69
N GLY A 255 1.03 -19.63 11.74
CA GLY A 255 0.20 -20.82 12.00
C GLY A 255 1.03 -22.08 12.28
N THR A 256 2.27 -22.12 11.78
CA THR A 256 3.19 -23.27 11.85
C THR A 256 4.21 -23.14 12.98
N ARG A 257 4.60 -21.91 13.35
CA ARG A 257 5.66 -21.64 14.34
C ARG A 257 5.21 -20.57 15.32
N LYS A 258 5.49 -20.74 16.61
CA LYS A 258 5.05 -19.82 17.67
C LYS A 258 6.22 -19.49 18.58
N GLU A 259 7.10 -18.65 18.08
CA GLU A 259 8.30 -18.19 18.80
C GLU A 259 8.23 -16.70 19.04
N ILE A 260 8.36 -16.32 20.31
CA ILE A 260 8.36 -14.92 20.74
C ILE A 260 9.78 -14.58 21.18
N ARG A 261 10.38 -13.60 20.52
CA ARG A 261 11.73 -13.07 20.77
C ARG A 261 11.68 -11.52 20.82
N PRO A 262 12.75 -10.81 21.20
CA PRO A 262 12.77 -9.34 21.24
C PRO A 262 12.32 -8.65 19.97
N VAL A 263 12.60 -9.25 18.80
CA VAL A 263 11.95 -8.91 17.53
C VAL A 263 11.08 -10.08 17.11
N THR A 264 9.77 -9.88 16.98
CA THR A 264 8.86 -10.97 16.57
C THR A 264 8.08 -10.57 15.32
N ILE A 265 8.06 -11.44 14.32
CA ILE A 265 7.33 -11.23 13.07
C ILE A 265 6.13 -12.17 13.04
N ALA A 266 4.92 -11.61 12.90
CA ALA A 266 3.66 -12.35 13.00
C ALA A 266 2.73 -12.07 11.82
N THR A 267 1.90 -13.05 11.45
CA THR A 267 0.92 -12.85 10.36
C THR A 267 -0.42 -12.34 10.90
N TYR A 268 -1.09 -11.46 10.13
CA TYR A 268 -2.43 -10.95 10.49
C TYR A 268 -3.45 -12.07 10.68
N GLN A 269 -3.36 -13.15 9.89
CA GLN A 269 -4.28 -14.28 9.93
C GLN A 269 -4.29 -14.99 11.29
N VAL A 270 -3.12 -15.16 11.90
CA VAL A 270 -3.00 -15.80 13.22
C VAL A 270 -3.64 -14.92 14.28
N MET A 271 -3.49 -13.59 14.19
CA MET A 271 -4.14 -12.66 15.12
C MET A 271 -5.67 -12.63 14.96
N ALA A 272 -6.17 -12.78 13.72
CA ALA A 272 -7.60 -12.76 13.43
C ALA A 272 -8.31 -14.08 13.75
N ALA A 273 -7.57 -15.16 14.00
CA ALA A 273 -8.11 -16.49 14.27
C ALA A 273 -8.93 -16.50 15.57
N ARG A 274 -10.16 -17.02 15.50
CA ARG A 274 -11.06 -17.17 16.64
C ARG A 274 -11.08 -18.62 17.12
N ARG A 275 -11.02 -18.81 18.44
CA ARG A 275 -11.23 -20.11 19.10
C ARG A 275 -12.31 -19.94 20.18
N LYS A 276 -13.41 -20.68 20.07
CA LYS A 276 -14.55 -20.62 21.00
C LYS A 276 -15.10 -19.19 21.22
N GLY A 277 -15.17 -18.38 20.17
CA GLY A 277 -15.72 -17.02 20.23
C GLY A 277 -14.75 -15.93 20.70
N ALA A 278 -13.60 -16.29 21.27
CA ALA A 278 -12.52 -15.36 21.61
C ALA A 278 -11.39 -15.41 20.58
N TYR A 279 -10.62 -14.32 20.45
CA TYR A 279 -9.44 -14.30 19.59
C TYR A 279 -8.31 -15.11 20.24
N ALA A 280 -7.76 -16.06 19.49
CA ALA A 280 -6.95 -17.14 20.05
C ALA A 280 -5.51 -16.74 20.41
N HIS A 281 -5.05 -15.57 19.93
CA HIS A 281 -3.64 -15.17 19.99
C HIS A 281 -3.44 -13.72 20.47
N LEU A 282 -4.42 -13.18 21.20
CA LEU A 282 -4.30 -11.86 21.86
C LEU A 282 -3.08 -11.78 22.77
N GLU A 283 -2.70 -12.90 23.39
CA GLU A 283 -1.53 -13.01 24.26
C GLU A 283 -0.22 -12.52 23.61
N LEU A 284 -0.09 -12.53 22.27
CA LEU A 284 1.11 -12.03 21.61
C LEU A 284 1.35 -10.53 21.89
N PHE A 285 0.28 -9.75 21.97
CA PHE A 285 0.35 -8.32 22.22
C PHE A 285 0.76 -7.98 23.65
N ASP A 286 0.51 -8.90 24.59
CA ASP A 286 0.88 -8.79 26.00
C ASP A 286 2.13 -9.63 26.35
N ALA A 287 2.64 -10.43 25.40
CA ALA A 287 3.73 -11.37 25.65
C ALA A 287 5.06 -10.66 25.96
N ARG A 288 5.23 -9.44 25.47
CA ARG A 288 6.37 -8.56 25.76
C ARG A 288 5.90 -7.11 25.81
N ASP A 289 6.69 -6.28 26.48
CA ASP A 289 6.45 -4.85 26.47
C ASP A 289 7.01 -4.23 25.18
N TRP A 290 6.28 -4.42 24.08
CA TRP A 290 6.70 -3.93 22.76
C TRP A 290 6.88 -2.42 22.76
N GLY A 291 8.07 -1.93 22.39
CA GLY A 291 8.33 -0.51 22.21
C GLY A 291 7.89 0.02 20.84
N LEU A 292 7.89 -0.85 19.83
CA LEU A 292 7.48 -0.53 18.47
C LEU A 292 6.59 -1.62 17.87
N ILE A 293 5.52 -1.21 17.18
CA ILE A 293 4.71 -2.08 16.34
C ILE A 293 4.79 -1.59 14.90
N ILE A 294 5.16 -2.49 13.99
CA ILE A 294 5.21 -2.22 12.55
C ILE A 294 4.09 -2.98 11.86
N TYR A 295 3.27 -2.28 11.08
CA TYR A 295 2.23 -2.85 10.25
C TYR A 295 2.67 -2.78 8.80
N ASP A 296 2.93 -3.92 8.17
CA ASP A 296 3.26 -4.00 6.76
C ASP A 296 1.98 -4.19 5.92
N GLU A 297 1.96 -3.57 4.74
CA GLU A 297 0.80 -3.45 3.84
C GLU A 297 -0.50 -3.08 4.59
N VAL A 298 -0.47 -1.95 5.28
CA VAL A 298 -1.58 -1.45 6.12
C VAL A 298 -2.93 -1.43 5.41
N HIS A 299 -2.95 -1.23 4.09
CA HIS A 299 -4.18 -1.24 3.29
C HIS A 299 -4.91 -2.61 3.33
N LEU A 300 -4.21 -3.70 3.65
CA LEU A 300 -4.75 -5.06 3.81
C LEU A 300 -5.13 -5.39 5.26
N LEU A 301 -4.99 -4.45 6.20
CA LEU A 301 -5.24 -4.72 7.61
C LEU A 301 -6.72 -5.11 7.83
N PRO A 302 -7.01 -6.29 8.41
CA PRO A 302 -8.39 -6.69 8.64
C PRO A 302 -9.08 -5.82 9.70
N ALA A 303 -10.37 -5.51 9.49
CA ALA A 303 -11.21 -4.78 10.44
C ALA A 303 -11.15 -5.30 11.91
N PRO A 304 -11.06 -6.62 12.18
CA PRO A 304 -10.88 -7.12 13.54
C PRO A 304 -9.57 -6.69 14.22
N ILE A 305 -8.46 -6.66 13.48
CA ILE A 305 -7.13 -6.33 14.02
C ILE A 305 -7.08 -4.85 14.44
N PHE A 306 -7.77 -3.98 13.71
CA PHE A 306 -7.92 -2.57 14.11
C PHE A 306 -8.52 -2.42 15.51
N ARG A 307 -9.56 -3.19 15.86
CA ARG A 307 -10.16 -3.11 17.20
C ARG A 307 -9.25 -3.66 18.29
N MET A 308 -8.52 -4.73 17.99
CA MET A 308 -7.63 -5.40 18.95
C MET A 308 -6.36 -4.58 19.25
N THR A 309 -5.98 -3.68 18.34
CA THR A 309 -4.81 -2.79 18.51
C THR A 309 -5.15 -1.47 19.21
N ALA A 310 -6.42 -1.27 19.61
CA ALA A 310 -6.84 -0.11 20.41
C ALA A 310 -6.17 -0.09 21.80
N ASP A 311 -5.89 -1.26 22.39
CA ASP A 311 -5.17 -1.38 23.66
C ASP A 311 -3.67 -1.07 23.52
N LEU A 312 -3.14 -1.09 22.29
CA LEU A 312 -1.73 -0.83 21.97
C LEU A 312 -1.46 0.62 21.59
N GLN A 313 -2.45 1.50 21.76
CA GLN A 313 -2.37 2.90 21.34
C GLN A 313 -1.32 3.72 22.09
N ALA A 314 -0.90 3.23 23.26
CA ALA A 314 0.19 3.82 24.02
C ALA A 314 1.59 3.48 23.48
N ARG A 315 1.74 2.56 22.52
CA ARG A 315 3.06 2.18 21.96
C ARG A 315 3.41 3.00 20.71
N ARG A 316 4.65 2.93 20.22
CA ARG A 316 4.99 3.53 18.92
C ARG A 316 4.47 2.65 17.79
N ARG A 317 3.93 3.25 16.71
CA ARG A 317 3.26 2.51 15.62
C ARG A 317 3.63 3.04 14.24
N LEU A 318 4.32 2.21 13.46
CA LEU A 318 4.68 2.51 12.08
C LEU A 318 3.77 1.72 11.13
N GLY A 319 3.07 2.43 10.25
CA GLY A 319 2.39 1.83 9.10
C GLY A 319 3.24 1.93 7.84
N LEU A 320 3.45 0.83 7.14
CA LEU A 320 4.12 0.79 5.84
C LEU A 320 3.12 0.37 4.77
N THR A 321 2.97 1.16 3.71
CA THR A 321 2.04 0.83 2.62
C THR A 321 2.47 1.49 1.31
N ALA A 322 2.07 0.92 0.17
CA ALA A 322 2.22 1.58 -1.12
C ALA A 322 1.08 2.54 -1.45
N THR A 323 -0.05 2.39 -0.76
CA THR A 323 -1.25 3.22 -0.96
C THR A 323 -2.01 3.37 0.35
N LEU A 324 -2.56 4.55 0.61
CA LEU A 324 -3.52 4.78 1.68
C LEU A 324 -4.96 4.51 1.26
N VAL A 325 -5.22 4.45 -0.05
CA VAL A 325 -6.57 4.24 -0.59
C VAL A 325 -7.00 2.81 -0.35
N ARG A 326 -8.17 2.61 0.26
CA ARG A 326 -8.73 1.28 0.53
C ARG A 326 -9.99 1.03 -0.30
N GLU A 327 -10.10 -0.16 -0.87
CA GLU A 327 -11.29 -0.59 -1.62
C GLU A 327 -12.58 -0.63 -0.74
N ASP A 328 -12.44 -0.76 0.58
CA ASP A 328 -13.56 -0.74 1.53
C ASP A 328 -13.86 0.65 2.14
N GLY A 329 -13.12 1.69 1.75
CA GLY A 329 -13.30 3.08 2.20
C GLY A 329 -12.97 3.33 3.67
N ARG A 330 -12.22 2.45 4.34
CA ARG A 330 -11.92 2.53 5.79
C ARG A 330 -10.56 3.15 6.11
N GLU A 331 -10.21 4.20 5.40
CA GLU A 331 -8.92 4.89 5.50
C GLU A 331 -8.80 5.67 6.82
N GLY A 332 -9.92 6.24 7.29
CA GLY A 332 -9.98 6.91 8.59
C GLY A 332 -9.71 5.98 9.79
N ASP A 333 -9.92 4.68 9.65
CA ASP A 333 -9.56 3.71 10.69
C ASP A 333 -8.02 3.57 10.80
N VAL A 334 -7.27 3.78 9.70
CA VAL A 334 -5.80 3.81 9.70
C VAL A 334 -5.28 5.05 10.42
N PHE A 335 -5.80 6.23 10.09
CA PHE A 335 -5.41 7.48 10.73
C PHE A 335 -5.61 7.44 12.26
N SER A 336 -6.78 6.96 12.68
CA SER A 336 -7.14 6.94 14.10
C SER A 336 -6.31 5.94 14.91
N LEU A 337 -5.91 4.82 14.31
CA LEU A 337 -5.22 3.73 15.02
C LEU A 337 -3.71 3.69 14.81
N ILE A 338 -3.19 4.00 13.64
CA ILE A 338 -1.75 4.04 13.39
C ILE A 338 -1.22 5.45 13.59
N GLY A 339 -1.93 6.46 13.10
CA GLY A 339 -1.54 7.86 13.18
C GLY A 339 -1.53 8.54 11.82
N PRO A 340 -1.11 9.83 11.77
CA PRO A 340 -1.14 10.61 10.56
C PRO A 340 -0.16 10.12 9.48
N LYS A 341 -0.36 10.54 8.24
CA LYS A 341 0.63 10.38 7.17
C LYS A 341 1.89 11.16 7.55
N ARG A 342 3.02 10.45 7.73
CA ARG A 342 4.31 11.04 8.12
C ARG A 342 5.23 11.27 6.92
N TYR A 343 5.08 10.45 5.90
CA TYR A 343 5.88 10.53 4.68
C TYR A 343 5.09 9.96 3.51
N ASP A 344 5.26 10.58 2.34
CA ASP A 344 4.60 10.18 1.10
C ASP A 344 5.54 10.49 -0.06
N ALA A 345 6.04 9.45 -0.73
CA ALA A 345 6.82 9.62 -1.96
C ALA A 345 5.99 9.17 -3.17
N PRO A 346 5.60 10.11 -4.06
CA PRO A 346 4.90 9.78 -5.29
C PRO A 346 5.76 8.90 -6.20
N TRP A 347 5.13 7.91 -6.86
CA TRP A 347 5.81 6.98 -7.78
C TRP A 347 6.67 7.67 -8.83
N LYS A 348 6.11 8.69 -9.52
CA LYS A 348 6.76 9.42 -10.61
C LYS A 348 8.02 10.17 -10.17
N GLU A 349 8.06 10.64 -8.92
CA GLU A 349 9.26 11.27 -8.37
C GLU A 349 10.37 10.25 -8.12
N MET A 350 10.01 9.06 -7.64
CA MET A 350 10.97 7.96 -7.45
C MET A 350 11.48 7.39 -8.77
N GLU A 351 10.64 7.38 -9.80
CA GLU A 351 11.03 7.04 -11.18
C GLU A 351 12.01 8.07 -11.76
N ASN A 352 11.70 9.37 -11.65
CA ASN A 352 12.57 10.44 -12.11
C ASN A 352 13.94 10.44 -11.41
N GLN A 353 13.97 10.04 -10.14
CA GLN A 353 15.21 9.90 -9.37
C GLN A 353 15.94 8.57 -9.65
N GLY A 354 15.43 7.71 -10.54
CA GLY A 354 16.04 6.45 -10.94
C GLY A 354 15.93 5.33 -9.90
N TRP A 355 15.10 5.50 -8.87
CA TRP A 355 14.90 4.49 -7.82
C TRP A 355 13.92 3.37 -8.23
N ILE A 356 13.05 3.68 -9.19
CA ILE A 356 12.03 2.80 -9.76
C ILE A 356 12.12 2.90 -11.29
N ALA A 357 11.89 1.80 -12.01
CA ALA A 357 11.92 1.83 -13.46
C ALA A 357 10.57 2.25 -14.07
N PRO A 358 10.60 2.93 -15.22
CA PRO A 358 9.43 3.01 -16.10
C PRO A 358 9.02 1.58 -16.51
N ALA A 359 7.75 1.25 -16.30
CA ALA A 359 7.16 0.04 -16.88
C ALA A 359 6.30 0.46 -18.08
N ASP A 360 6.64 -0.07 -19.26
CA ASP A 360 5.83 0.11 -20.46
C ASP A 360 4.70 -0.93 -20.47
N CYS A 361 3.46 -0.47 -20.39
CA CYS A 361 2.28 -1.34 -20.34
C CYS A 361 1.58 -1.38 -21.70
N VAL A 362 1.50 -2.57 -22.30
CA VAL A 362 0.93 -2.82 -23.63
C VAL A 362 -0.24 -3.78 -23.52
N GLU A 363 -1.45 -3.34 -23.88
CA GLU A 363 -2.61 -4.21 -24.10
C GLU A 363 -2.62 -4.70 -25.55
N VAL A 364 -2.48 -6.01 -25.74
CA VAL A 364 -2.59 -6.65 -27.05
C VAL A 364 -3.99 -7.21 -27.23
N ARG A 365 -4.77 -6.60 -28.14
CA ARG A 365 -6.15 -7.01 -28.42
C ARG A 365 -6.20 -8.12 -29.46
N VAL A 366 -6.65 -9.28 -29.03
CA VAL A 366 -6.85 -10.47 -29.85
C VAL A 366 -8.28 -10.53 -30.35
N THR A 367 -8.44 -10.63 -31.66
CA THR A 367 -9.75 -10.88 -32.28
C THR A 367 -10.03 -12.38 -32.25
N LEU A 368 -11.15 -12.78 -31.65
CA LEU A 368 -11.61 -14.17 -31.68
C LEU A 368 -11.98 -14.59 -33.10
N THR A 369 -11.72 -15.85 -33.44
CA THR A 369 -12.27 -16.45 -34.67
C THR A 369 -13.79 -16.56 -34.60
N ASP A 370 -14.47 -16.70 -35.74
CA ASP A 370 -15.94 -16.86 -35.77
C ASP A 370 -16.42 -18.04 -34.93
N ALA A 371 -15.67 -19.14 -34.93
CA ALA A 371 -15.98 -20.33 -34.12
C ALA A 371 -15.84 -20.05 -32.62
N GLU A 372 -14.79 -19.36 -32.20
CA GLU A 372 -14.58 -18.96 -30.81
C GLU A 372 -15.63 -17.93 -30.37
N ARG A 373 -15.97 -16.97 -31.23
CA ARG A 373 -17.00 -15.96 -30.95
C ARG A 373 -18.38 -16.59 -30.77
N LEU A 374 -18.73 -17.58 -31.60
CA LEU A 374 -19.97 -18.33 -31.46
C LEU A 374 -19.98 -19.11 -30.14
N ALA A 375 -18.92 -19.84 -29.84
CA ALA A 375 -18.80 -20.60 -28.60
C ALA A 375 -18.87 -19.71 -27.35
N TYR A 376 -18.25 -18.53 -27.39
CA TYR A 376 -18.36 -17.51 -26.34
C TYR A 376 -19.80 -17.00 -26.18
N ALA A 377 -20.48 -16.68 -27.28
CA ALA A 377 -21.85 -16.17 -27.25
C ALA A 377 -22.84 -17.18 -26.66
N THR A 378 -22.61 -18.48 -26.92
CA THR A 378 -23.43 -19.58 -26.40
C THR A 378 -23.01 -20.09 -25.02
N ALA A 379 -21.87 -19.62 -24.49
CA ALA A 379 -21.39 -20.05 -23.18
C ALA A 379 -22.28 -19.51 -22.05
N GLU A 380 -22.44 -20.33 -21.02
CA GLU A 380 -23.12 -19.94 -19.78
C GLU A 380 -22.42 -18.73 -19.14
N PRO A 381 -23.16 -17.79 -18.53
CA PRO A 381 -22.59 -16.55 -18.00
C PRO A 381 -21.38 -16.74 -17.07
N GLU A 382 -21.37 -17.82 -16.28
CA GLU A 382 -20.31 -18.15 -15.34
C GLU A 382 -19.02 -18.63 -16.03
N ASP A 383 -19.14 -19.24 -17.21
CA ASP A 383 -18.01 -19.80 -17.98
C ASP A 383 -17.47 -18.83 -19.04
N ARG A 384 -18.24 -17.80 -19.41
CA ARG A 384 -17.86 -16.82 -20.44
C ARG A 384 -16.46 -16.26 -20.23
N TYR A 385 -16.14 -15.84 -18.99
CA TYR A 385 -14.83 -15.27 -18.72
C TYR A 385 -13.69 -16.30 -18.87
N ARG A 386 -13.90 -17.54 -18.39
CA ARG A 386 -12.92 -18.62 -18.59
C ARG A 386 -12.69 -18.85 -20.08
N PHE A 387 -13.77 -18.95 -20.86
CA PHE A 387 -13.71 -19.18 -22.29
C PHE A 387 -12.88 -18.13 -23.03
N CYS A 388 -13.22 -16.84 -22.88
CA CYS A 388 -12.49 -15.77 -23.58
C CYS A 388 -11.06 -15.61 -23.06
N SER A 389 -10.81 -15.93 -21.80
CA SER A 389 -9.47 -15.86 -21.21
C SER A 389 -8.54 -16.96 -21.71
N SER A 390 -9.07 -18.16 -21.99
CA SER A 390 -8.31 -19.35 -22.39
C SER A 390 -8.40 -19.67 -23.88
N THR A 391 -8.88 -18.74 -24.70
CA THR A 391 -9.02 -18.92 -26.15
C THR A 391 -7.66 -19.22 -26.82
N PRO A 392 -7.58 -20.24 -27.70
CA PRO A 392 -6.36 -20.56 -28.46
C PRO A 392 -5.76 -19.39 -29.23
N ALA A 393 -6.59 -18.43 -29.68
CA ALA A 393 -6.13 -17.22 -30.37
C ALA A 393 -5.07 -16.44 -29.56
N LYS A 394 -5.14 -16.45 -28.21
CA LYS A 394 -4.13 -15.79 -27.37
C LYS A 394 -2.78 -16.50 -27.40
N THR A 395 -2.75 -17.82 -27.55
CA THR A 395 -1.50 -18.61 -27.54
C THR A 395 -0.56 -18.20 -28.66
N ALA A 396 -1.09 -17.90 -29.85
CA ALA A 396 -0.28 -17.42 -30.98
C ALA A 396 0.42 -16.09 -30.65
N VAL A 397 -0.32 -15.16 -30.05
CA VAL A 397 0.21 -13.85 -29.63
C VAL A 397 1.26 -13.99 -28.54
N VAL A 398 1.00 -14.81 -27.52
CA VAL A 398 1.98 -15.05 -26.44
C VAL A 398 3.28 -15.63 -26.98
N ARG A 399 3.20 -16.60 -27.92
CA ARG A 399 4.39 -17.18 -28.56
C ARG A 399 5.21 -16.13 -29.30
N GLU A 400 4.54 -15.23 -30.02
CA GLU A 400 5.21 -14.16 -30.76
C GLU A 400 5.84 -13.12 -29.83
N LEU A 401 5.15 -12.72 -28.75
CA LEU A 401 5.71 -11.84 -27.73
C LEU A 401 6.95 -12.46 -27.08
N VAL A 402 6.91 -13.76 -26.77
CA VAL A 402 8.08 -14.49 -26.22
C VAL A 402 9.23 -14.51 -27.21
N ARG A 403 8.94 -14.73 -28.51
CA ARG A 403 9.95 -14.71 -29.58
C ARG A 403 10.60 -13.33 -29.77
N ARG A 404 9.81 -12.26 -29.70
CA ARG A 404 10.30 -10.87 -29.83
C ARG A 404 11.26 -10.47 -28.72
N HIS A 405 11.09 -11.06 -27.55
CA HIS A 405 11.93 -10.83 -26.38
C HIS A 405 12.93 -11.97 -26.14
N ASP A 406 13.37 -12.65 -27.21
CA ASP A 406 14.40 -13.68 -27.07
C ASP A 406 15.67 -13.10 -26.44
N GLY A 407 16.27 -13.87 -25.54
CA GLY A 407 17.38 -13.43 -24.70
C GLY A 407 16.98 -12.69 -23.41
N GLU A 408 15.71 -12.34 -23.23
CA GLU A 408 15.20 -11.77 -21.98
C GLU A 408 14.58 -12.84 -21.07
N GLN A 409 14.50 -12.53 -19.78
CA GLN A 409 13.75 -13.32 -18.81
C GLN A 409 12.27 -12.91 -18.89
N ILE A 410 11.42 -13.86 -19.30
CA ILE A 410 10.01 -13.65 -19.59
C ILE A 410 9.16 -14.48 -18.63
N LEU A 411 8.26 -13.81 -17.93
CA LEU A 411 7.30 -14.42 -17.03
C LEU A 411 5.91 -14.43 -17.65
N VAL A 412 5.33 -15.61 -17.91
CA VAL A 412 3.98 -15.75 -18.45
C VAL A 412 3.02 -16.09 -17.32
N ILE A 413 1.99 -15.27 -17.13
CA ILE A 413 1.10 -15.31 -15.95
C ILE A 413 -0.33 -15.62 -16.39
N GLY A 414 -0.98 -16.56 -15.70
CA GLY A 414 -2.40 -16.85 -15.90
C GLY A 414 -3.09 -17.45 -14.68
N SER A 415 -4.42 -17.53 -14.76
CA SER A 415 -5.27 -17.97 -13.66
C SER A 415 -5.76 -19.43 -13.81
N TYR A 416 -5.83 -19.94 -15.03
CA TYR A 416 -6.39 -21.26 -15.34
C TYR A 416 -5.29 -22.29 -15.60
N ILE A 417 -5.25 -23.36 -14.81
CA ILE A 417 -4.17 -24.36 -14.86
C ILE A 417 -4.05 -25.01 -16.24
N ASP A 418 -5.17 -25.44 -16.84
CA ASP A 418 -5.18 -26.10 -18.15
C ASP A 418 -4.59 -25.19 -19.25
N GLN A 419 -4.93 -23.90 -19.23
CA GLN A 419 -4.37 -22.91 -20.14
C GLN A 419 -2.84 -22.78 -19.96
N LEU A 420 -2.35 -22.81 -18.72
CA LEU A 420 -0.93 -22.69 -18.44
C LEU A 420 -0.14 -23.92 -18.89
N ASP A 421 -0.75 -25.11 -18.83
CA ASP A 421 -0.14 -26.33 -19.38
C ASP A 421 -0.01 -26.26 -20.90
N GLU A 422 -1.07 -25.80 -21.58
CA GLU A 422 -1.05 -25.59 -23.03
C GLU A 422 0.01 -24.55 -23.43
N LEU A 423 0.11 -23.44 -22.69
CA LEU A 423 1.14 -22.42 -22.89
C LEU A 423 2.54 -22.97 -22.60
N GLY A 424 2.73 -23.73 -21.52
CA GLY A 424 4.01 -24.36 -21.18
C GLY A 424 4.50 -25.27 -22.30
N ALA A 425 3.62 -26.12 -22.83
CA ALA A 425 3.93 -26.97 -23.98
C ALA A 425 4.21 -26.15 -25.25
N ALA A 426 3.42 -25.11 -25.53
CA ALA A 426 3.57 -24.27 -26.71
C ALA A 426 4.83 -23.39 -26.71
N LEU A 427 5.39 -23.10 -25.52
CA LEU A 427 6.57 -22.26 -25.31
C LEU A 427 7.82 -23.07 -24.95
N ASP A 428 7.69 -24.39 -24.79
CA ASP A 428 8.74 -25.27 -24.24
C ASP A 428 9.29 -24.75 -22.89
N ALA A 429 8.36 -24.37 -21.99
CA ALA A 429 8.66 -23.70 -20.74
C ALA A 429 8.07 -24.43 -19.51
N PRO A 430 8.78 -24.49 -18.38
CA PRO A 430 8.27 -25.06 -17.14
C PRO A 430 7.03 -24.29 -16.63
N VAL A 431 6.08 -25.05 -16.06
CA VAL A 431 4.83 -24.51 -15.51
C VAL A 431 4.81 -24.67 -13.99
N LEU A 432 4.56 -23.57 -13.30
CA LEU A 432 4.54 -23.49 -11.84
C LEU A 432 3.11 -23.30 -11.32
N LYS A 433 2.61 -24.34 -10.66
CA LYS A 433 1.23 -24.46 -10.16
C LYS A 433 1.19 -24.40 -8.63
N GLY A 434 -0.02 -24.24 -8.08
CA GLY A 434 -0.23 -24.29 -6.63
C GLY A 434 0.25 -25.61 -5.99
N GLU A 435 0.12 -26.72 -6.70
CA GLU A 435 0.54 -28.06 -6.28
C GLU A 435 2.05 -28.34 -6.46
N THR A 436 2.79 -27.45 -7.13
CA THR A 436 4.24 -27.60 -7.31
C THR A 436 4.93 -27.59 -5.95
N ARG A 437 5.67 -28.66 -5.64
CA ARG A 437 6.39 -28.86 -4.38
C ARG A 437 7.37 -27.72 -4.12
N VAL A 438 7.53 -27.33 -2.86
CA VAL A 438 8.39 -26.21 -2.43
C VAL A 438 9.81 -26.32 -3.01
N LYS A 439 10.45 -27.49 -2.89
CA LYS A 439 11.80 -27.73 -3.41
C LYS A 439 11.92 -27.50 -4.93
N GLU A 440 10.90 -27.90 -5.69
CA GLU A 440 10.92 -27.71 -7.15
C GLU A 440 10.64 -26.26 -7.52
N ARG A 441 9.75 -25.60 -6.77
CA ARG A 441 9.49 -24.16 -6.90
C ARG A 441 10.77 -23.34 -6.69
N GLU A 442 11.51 -23.62 -5.62
CA GLU A 442 12.80 -22.96 -5.32
C GLU A 442 13.80 -23.18 -6.46
N ARG A 443 13.97 -24.43 -6.92
CA ARG A 443 14.85 -24.76 -8.05
C ARG A 443 14.49 -23.98 -9.32
N LEU A 444 13.22 -23.95 -9.71
CA LEU A 444 12.78 -23.24 -10.93
C LEU A 444 12.97 -21.73 -10.81
N PHE A 445 12.71 -21.16 -9.63
CA PHE A 445 12.99 -19.74 -9.38
C PHE A 445 14.48 -19.42 -9.40
N ASP A 446 15.32 -20.26 -8.81
CA ASP A 446 16.78 -20.06 -8.83
C ASP A 446 17.34 -20.16 -10.26
N ALA A 447 16.89 -21.15 -11.04
CA ALA A 447 17.26 -21.29 -12.46
C ALA A 447 16.77 -20.11 -13.30
N PHE A 448 15.58 -19.57 -13.00
CA PHE A 448 15.12 -18.36 -13.67
C PHE A 448 15.97 -17.15 -13.27
N ARG A 449 16.24 -16.92 -11.97
CA ARG A 449 17.08 -15.80 -11.50
C ARG A 449 18.50 -15.82 -12.06
N SER A 450 19.10 -17.00 -12.20
CA SER A 450 20.44 -17.16 -12.77
C SER A 450 20.48 -16.94 -14.29
N GLY A 451 19.33 -16.93 -14.96
CA GLY A 451 19.21 -16.85 -16.41
C GLY A 451 19.40 -18.18 -17.14
N GLU A 452 19.56 -19.29 -16.41
CA GLU A 452 19.53 -20.65 -16.99
C GLU A 452 18.18 -20.92 -17.66
N LEU A 453 17.10 -20.52 -16.98
CA LEU A 453 15.75 -20.53 -17.52
C LEU A 453 15.35 -19.11 -17.95
N ARG A 454 15.01 -18.95 -19.23
CA ARG A 454 14.56 -17.65 -19.78
C ARG A 454 13.05 -17.46 -19.70
N THR A 455 12.26 -18.52 -19.85
CA THR A 455 10.80 -18.42 -19.86
C THR A 455 10.22 -19.28 -18.76
N LEU A 456 9.33 -18.71 -17.95
CA LEU A 456 8.64 -19.42 -16.88
C LEU A 456 7.14 -19.10 -16.92
N VAL A 457 6.31 -20.14 -16.86
CA VAL A 457 4.85 -20.02 -16.84
C VAL A 457 4.35 -20.19 -15.41
N VAL A 458 3.57 -19.24 -14.88
CA VAL A 458 3.16 -19.23 -13.47
C VAL A 458 1.66 -19.02 -13.29
N SER A 459 1.09 -19.78 -12.33
CA SER A 459 -0.32 -19.67 -11.96
C SER A 459 -0.59 -18.63 -10.88
N LYS A 460 -1.82 -18.10 -10.85
CA LYS A 460 -2.30 -17.21 -9.78
C LYS A 460 -2.17 -17.81 -8.36
N VAL A 461 -2.28 -19.13 -8.20
CA VAL A 461 -2.19 -19.77 -6.87
C VAL A 461 -0.74 -19.90 -6.38
N ALA A 462 0.23 -19.90 -7.30
CA ALA A 462 1.64 -19.71 -6.94
C ALA A 462 1.96 -18.28 -6.46
N ASN A 463 1.01 -17.36 -6.65
CA ASN A 463 1.20 -15.92 -6.64
C ASN A 463 0.86 -15.28 -5.28
N PHE A 464 0.56 -16.06 -4.24
CA PHE A 464 0.10 -15.49 -2.96
C PHE A 464 1.20 -15.18 -1.95
N SER A 465 2.45 -15.58 -2.21
CA SER A 465 3.46 -15.36 -1.18
C SER A 465 4.89 -15.11 -1.65
N ILE A 466 5.36 -15.51 -2.84
CA ILE A 466 6.81 -15.68 -3.02
C ILE A 466 7.31 -14.88 -4.21
N ASP A 467 8.01 -13.80 -3.91
CA ASP A 467 9.26 -13.38 -4.57
C ASP A 467 9.37 -13.84 -6.03
N LEU A 468 8.48 -13.32 -6.89
CA LEU A 468 8.56 -13.59 -8.32
C LEU A 468 9.93 -13.10 -8.79
N PRO A 469 10.69 -13.95 -9.49
CA PRO A 469 12.03 -13.59 -9.87
C PRO A 469 11.98 -12.40 -10.83
N GLU A 470 13.00 -11.54 -10.73
CA GLU A 470 13.09 -10.32 -11.54
C GLU A 470 13.04 -10.67 -13.03
N ALA A 471 12.07 -10.11 -13.75
CA ALA A 471 11.86 -10.33 -15.18
C ALA A 471 11.98 -9.01 -15.94
N GLY A 472 12.54 -9.08 -17.15
CA GLY A 472 12.51 -7.92 -18.07
C GLY A 472 11.14 -7.76 -18.69
N VAL A 473 10.42 -8.88 -18.87
CA VAL A 473 9.13 -8.93 -19.55
C VAL A 473 8.15 -9.79 -18.77
N ALA A 474 6.93 -9.26 -18.57
CA ALA A 474 5.81 -10.00 -18.02
C ALA A 474 4.66 -10.06 -19.03
N VAL A 475 4.14 -11.25 -19.32
CA VAL A 475 3.00 -11.47 -20.22
C VAL A 475 1.85 -12.07 -19.44
N GLN A 476 0.78 -11.30 -19.24
CA GLN A 476 -0.44 -11.77 -18.60
C GLN A 476 -1.46 -12.22 -19.64
N VAL A 477 -1.86 -13.49 -19.56
CA VAL A 477 -2.81 -14.12 -20.50
C VAL A 477 -4.21 -14.23 -19.91
N SER A 478 -4.32 -14.38 -18.59
CA SER A 478 -5.60 -14.39 -17.88
C SER A 478 -5.49 -13.80 -16.46
N GLY A 479 -6.31 -12.80 -16.18
CA GLY A 479 -6.35 -12.08 -14.90
C GLY A 479 -7.45 -12.56 -13.96
N SER A 480 -7.54 -11.95 -12.79
CA SER A 480 -8.62 -12.25 -11.84
C SER A 480 -9.02 -11.00 -11.05
N PHE A 481 -10.34 -10.80 -10.91
CA PHE A 481 -10.97 -9.51 -10.62
C PHE A 481 -11.01 -9.09 -9.15
N GLY A 482 -10.06 -9.60 -8.36
CA GLY A 482 -10.09 -9.47 -6.91
C GLY A 482 -9.57 -8.13 -6.38
N SER A 483 -8.44 -7.63 -6.87
CA SER A 483 -7.87 -6.34 -6.44
C SER A 483 -6.91 -5.76 -7.50
N ARG A 484 -7.23 -4.55 -7.96
CA ARG A 484 -6.49 -3.83 -9.03
C ARG A 484 -5.17 -3.27 -8.49
N GLN A 485 -5.19 -2.82 -7.23
CA GLN A 485 -4.01 -2.36 -6.50
C GLN A 485 -2.98 -3.48 -6.34
N GLU A 486 -3.45 -4.69 -6.01
CA GLU A 486 -2.57 -5.85 -5.88
C GLU A 486 -1.89 -6.21 -7.21
N GLU A 487 -2.60 -6.11 -8.33
CA GLU A 487 -2.07 -6.40 -9.67
C GLU A 487 -0.96 -5.42 -10.09
N ALA A 488 -1.14 -4.10 -9.90
CA ALA A 488 -0.09 -3.12 -10.22
C ALA A 488 1.10 -3.18 -9.25
N GLN A 489 0.85 -3.43 -7.96
CA GLN A 489 1.94 -3.63 -7.00
C GLN A 489 2.77 -4.88 -7.33
N ARG A 490 2.11 -5.96 -7.77
CA ARG A 490 2.80 -7.17 -8.27
C ARG A 490 3.62 -6.87 -9.51
N LEU A 491 3.07 -6.11 -10.45
CA LEU A 491 3.77 -5.64 -11.64
C LEU A 491 5.07 -4.92 -11.30
N GLY A 492 5.02 -3.93 -10.41
CA GLY A 492 6.20 -3.20 -9.95
C GLY A 492 7.21 -4.02 -9.15
N ARG A 493 6.84 -5.22 -8.65
CA ARG A 493 7.78 -6.16 -7.99
C ARG A 493 8.47 -7.09 -8.98
N VAL A 494 7.76 -7.51 -10.03
CA VAL A 494 8.29 -8.42 -11.06
C VAL A 494 9.23 -7.69 -12.01
N LEU A 495 8.86 -6.47 -12.37
CA LEU A 495 9.53 -5.70 -13.40
C LEU A 495 10.70 -4.92 -12.80
N ARG A 496 11.90 -5.17 -13.32
CA ARG A 496 13.10 -4.37 -13.05
C ARG A 496 13.76 -3.92 -14.34
N PRO A 497 14.37 -2.72 -14.34
CA PRO A 497 15.14 -2.26 -15.49
C PRO A 497 16.35 -3.18 -15.64
N LYS A 498 16.71 -3.46 -16.89
CA LYS A 498 17.91 -4.25 -17.17
C LYS A 498 19.15 -3.37 -16.97
N SER A 499 20.29 -4.01 -16.67
CA SER A 499 21.58 -3.34 -16.47
C SER A 499 22.07 -2.61 -17.73
N ASP A 500 21.48 -2.90 -18.89
CA ASP A 500 21.71 -2.23 -20.18
C ASP A 500 20.83 -0.99 -20.40
N GLY A 501 19.99 -0.61 -19.43
CA GLY A 501 19.13 0.57 -19.49
C GLY A 501 17.77 0.38 -20.16
N ARG A 502 17.43 -0.84 -20.62
CA ARG A 502 16.09 -1.12 -21.18
C ARG A 502 15.02 -1.08 -20.08
N SER A 503 13.90 -0.41 -20.39
CA SER A 503 12.71 -0.38 -19.54
C SER A 503 12.05 -1.76 -19.49
N ALA A 504 11.41 -2.05 -18.36
CA ALA A 504 10.69 -3.30 -18.19
C ALA A 504 9.35 -3.24 -18.94
N ARG A 505 8.92 -4.36 -19.55
CA ARG A 505 7.69 -4.41 -20.35
C ARG A 505 6.62 -5.32 -19.75
N PHE A 506 5.39 -4.83 -19.75
CA PHE A 506 4.21 -5.59 -19.39
C PHE A 506 3.26 -5.72 -20.57
N TYR A 507 2.92 -6.96 -20.92
CA TYR A 507 1.91 -7.27 -21.92
C TYR A 507 0.66 -7.85 -21.26
N ALA A 508 -0.50 -7.28 -21.55
CA ALA A 508 -1.80 -7.87 -21.25
C ALA A 508 -2.45 -8.37 -22.54
N VAL A 509 -2.61 -9.69 -22.68
CA VAL A 509 -3.24 -10.28 -23.88
C VAL A 509 -4.74 -10.41 -23.64
N VAL A 510 -5.55 -9.65 -24.38
CA VAL A 510 -6.97 -9.43 -24.10
C VAL A 510 -7.84 -9.83 -25.28
N ALA A 511 -8.88 -10.63 -25.05
CA ALA A 511 -9.84 -11.00 -26.09
C ALA A 511 -10.85 -9.87 -26.35
N ARG A 512 -10.86 -9.34 -27.58
CA ARG A 512 -11.74 -8.25 -28.04
C ARG A 512 -13.22 -8.66 -28.00
N ASP A 513 -14.10 -7.70 -27.72
CA ASP A 513 -15.56 -7.87 -27.67
C ASP A 513 -16.03 -8.94 -26.67
N THR A 514 -15.29 -9.10 -25.56
CA THR A 514 -15.64 -10.03 -24.49
C THR A 514 -15.53 -9.37 -23.11
N LEU A 515 -16.01 -10.08 -22.08
CA LEU A 515 -15.80 -9.72 -20.67
C LEU A 515 -14.33 -9.43 -20.35
N ASP A 516 -13.38 -10.10 -21.01
CA ASP A 516 -11.96 -9.86 -20.82
C ASP A 516 -11.56 -8.41 -21.14
N GLN A 517 -12.12 -7.82 -22.21
CA GLN A 517 -11.90 -6.42 -22.56
C GLN A 517 -12.55 -5.45 -21.57
N GLU A 518 -13.76 -5.77 -21.08
CA GLU A 518 -14.41 -4.95 -20.06
C GLU A 518 -13.54 -4.87 -18.80
N TYR A 519 -12.99 -6.02 -18.39
CA TYR A 519 -12.11 -6.08 -17.25
C TYR A 519 -10.75 -5.41 -17.48
N ALA A 520 -10.18 -5.57 -18.67
CA ALA A 520 -8.96 -4.87 -19.04
C ALA A 520 -9.14 -3.34 -19.00
N ALA A 521 -10.30 -2.81 -19.37
CA ALA A 521 -10.61 -1.39 -19.25
C ALA A 521 -10.63 -0.88 -17.79
N HIS A 522 -10.94 -1.73 -16.82
CA HIS A 522 -10.78 -1.40 -15.39
C HIS A 522 -9.32 -1.33 -14.97
N ARG A 523 -8.48 -2.26 -15.47
CA ARG A 523 -7.03 -2.25 -15.24
C ARG A 523 -6.36 -1.03 -15.90
N GLN A 524 -6.71 -0.75 -17.15
CA GLN A 524 -6.24 0.41 -17.89
C GLN A 524 -6.46 1.69 -17.08
N ARG A 525 -7.70 1.91 -16.61
CA ARG A 525 -8.02 3.08 -15.78
C ARG A 525 -7.14 3.16 -14.55
N PHE A 526 -6.98 2.04 -13.84
CA PHE A 526 -6.15 2.01 -12.63
C PHE A 526 -4.66 2.29 -12.93
N LEU A 527 -4.07 1.66 -13.94
CA LEU A 527 -2.68 1.90 -14.33
C LEU A 527 -2.46 3.34 -14.80
N ALA A 528 -3.38 3.88 -15.61
CA ALA A 528 -3.35 5.28 -16.02
C ALA A 528 -3.52 6.25 -14.83
N GLU A 529 -4.36 5.92 -13.85
CA GLU A 529 -4.51 6.68 -12.61
C GLU A 529 -3.25 6.66 -11.74
N GLN A 530 -2.40 5.64 -11.86
CA GLN A 530 -1.09 5.58 -11.19
C GLN A 530 0.04 6.22 -12.02
N GLY A 531 -0.25 6.67 -13.25
CA GLY A 531 0.72 7.31 -14.14
C GLY A 531 1.56 6.37 -14.99
N TYR A 532 1.18 5.09 -15.14
CA TYR A 532 1.84 4.18 -16.08
C TYR A 532 1.52 4.57 -17.52
N GLY A 533 2.54 4.57 -18.38
CA GLY A 533 2.35 4.61 -19.83
C GLY A 533 1.57 3.38 -20.28
N TYR A 534 0.42 3.59 -20.93
CA TYR A 534 -0.47 2.52 -21.35
C TYR A 534 -0.86 2.66 -22.82
N ARG A 535 -0.52 1.65 -23.61
CA ARG A 535 -0.80 1.61 -25.05
C ARG A 535 -1.59 0.36 -25.42
N ILE A 536 -2.45 0.51 -26.42
CA ILE A 536 -3.29 -0.57 -26.94
C ILE A 536 -2.86 -0.84 -28.37
N VAL A 537 -2.58 -2.10 -28.68
CA VAL A 537 -2.12 -2.55 -30.00
C VAL A 537 -3.00 -3.70 -30.49
N ASP A 538 -3.06 -3.88 -31.81
CA ASP A 538 -3.75 -5.02 -32.40
C ASP A 538 -2.85 -6.26 -32.40
N ALA A 539 -3.42 -7.43 -32.15
CA ALA A 539 -2.70 -8.70 -32.29
C ALA A 539 -2.15 -8.92 -33.71
N GLY A 540 -2.83 -8.40 -34.74
CA GLY A 540 -2.37 -8.42 -36.12
C GLY A 540 -1.00 -7.76 -36.30
N ASP A 541 -0.80 -6.59 -35.69
CA ASP A 541 0.47 -5.84 -35.73
C ASP A 541 1.57 -6.61 -35.00
N VAL A 542 1.23 -7.24 -33.87
CA VAL A 542 2.15 -8.13 -33.13
C VAL A 542 2.56 -9.33 -33.98
N LEU A 543 1.62 -9.94 -34.70
CA LEU A 543 1.90 -11.12 -35.53
C LEU A 543 2.60 -10.76 -36.85
N ALA A 544 2.44 -9.53 -37.35
CA ALA A 544 3.10 -9.01 -38.55
C ALA A 544 4.57 -8.64 -38.34
N GLY A 545 4.98 -8.45 -37.08
CA GLY A 545 6.36 -8.07 -36.74
C GLY A 545 6.56 -6.56 -36.54
N ASP A 546 5.50 -5.76 -36.48
CA ASP A 546 5.58 -4.31 -36.35
C ASP A 546 6.13 -3.88 -34.98
N GLU A 547 6.76 -2.69 -34.92
CA GLU A 547 7.30 -2.13 -33.67
C GLU A 547 6.17 -1.86 -32.66
N LEU A 548 6.39 -2.36 -31.43
CA LEU A 548 5.47 -2.26 -30.30
C LEU A 548 5.87 -1.19 -29.32
#